data_AF-A0A1Y0CG21-F1
#
_entry.id   AF-A0A1Y0CG21-F1
#
_cell.length_a   1.000
_cell.length_b   1.000
_cell.length_c   1.000
_cell.angle_alpha   90.00
_cell.angle_beta   90.00
_cell.angle_gamma   90.00
#
_symmetry.space_group_name_H-M   'P 1'
#
loop_
_entity.id
_entity.type
_entity.pdbx_description
1 polymer ?
#
loop_
_entity_poly.entity_id
_entity_poly.type
_entity_poly.pdbx_seq_one_letter_code
_entity_poly.pdbx_strand_id
1 'polypeptide(L)'
;MGVLLPLPPLAPAPPPSITPGQGQAADGQQDSAVEHHNSTAALSSLDDTGRAELDAAAASASGGRVNMEAIIAQAVADVQALGLSTNTPEGKRALITAIRTRLEETRGTVQTGAAEAGTHAAAANANAAGYGDVAGLTRPAGMGASSLGAMPMGGGMPMGGGMPMGGGGMPGFGAPLSGLSGLTAPFTQAAKLTGSTNGSTAKFASAAIPGLDTSGPGKASERGLQKYTKLMNRAISNAFPEIKEIGGWRPDALKWHPNGLALDVMIPNWDTPEGRALGDRVVNFLIRHQKPLGLDHIIWRQQMIRPDGSSSRMEDRGSATQNHFDHVHVASLGGGY
;
A
#
# COMPACT_ATOMS: atom_id res chain seq x y z
N MET A 1 -43.61 -10.48 -91.29
CA MET A 1 -42.13 -10.37 -91.22
C MET A 1 -41.79 -9.45 -90.06
N GLY A 2 -41.47 -10.02 -88.90
CA GLY A 2 -41.19 -9.27 -87.67
C GLY A 2 -39.73 -8.85 -87.58
N VAL A 3 -39.46 -7.65 -87.10
CA VAL A 3 -38.11 -7.12 -86.84
C VAL A 3 -37.96 -6.87 -85.34
N LEU A 4 -36.89 -7.42 -84.78
CA LEU A 4 -36.56 -7.50 -83.36
C LEU A 4 -36.39 -6.13 -82.68
N LEU A 5 -36.92 -6.01 -81.46
CA LEU A 5 -36.56 -4.95 -80.52
C LEU A 5 -35.19 -5.25 -79.87
N PRO A 6 -34.37 -4.22 -79.56
CA PRO A 6 -33.08 -4.40 -78.91
C PRO A 6 -33.24 -4.83 -77.45
N LEU A 7 -32.45 -5.83 -77.04
CA LEU A 7 -32.37 -6.31 -75.66
C LEU A 7 -31.75 -5.24 -74.74
N PRO A 8 -32.25 -5.05 -73.51
CA PRO A 8 -31.65 -4.14 -72.55
C PRO A 8 -30.26 -4.64 -72.13
N PRO A 9 -29.32 -3.76 -71.76
CA PRO A 9 -27.99 -4.16 -71.30
C PRO A 9 -28.11 -4.99 -70.02
N LEU A 10 -27.42 -6.14 -69.98
CA LEU A 10 -27.29 -6.99 -68.80
C LEU A 10 -26.77 -6.15 -67.62
N ALA A 11 -27.46 -6.21 -66.48
CA ALA A 11 -26.95 -5.66 -65.23
C ALA A 11 -25.56 -6.29 -64.92
N PRO A 12 -24.62 -5.53 -64.35
CA PRO A 12 -23.29 -6.05 -64.01
C PRO A 12 -23.43 -7.26 -63.08
N ALA A 13 -22.68 -8.32 -63.37
CA ALA A 13 -22.69 -9.54 -62.56
C ALA A 13 -22.35 -9.19 -61.10
N PRO A 14 -23.06 -9.76 -60.11
CA PRO A 14 -22.72 -9.56 -58.71
C PRO A 14 -21.25 -10.00 -58.48
N PRO A 15 -20.50 -9.31 -57.60
CA PRO A 15 -19.13 -9.70 -57.30
C PRO A 15 -19.11 -11.16 -56.83
N PRO A 16 -18.07 -11.93 -57.17
CA PRO A 16 -17.96 -13.32 -56.73
C PRO A 16 -18.03 -13.35 -55.20
N SER A 17 -18.83 -14.28 -54.66
CA SER A 17 -18.83 -14.55 -53.23
C SER A 17 -17.42 -14.87 -52.79
N ILE A 18 -16.89 -14.10 -51.84
CA ILE A 18 -15.58 -14.37 -51.24
C ILE A 18 -15.75 -15.67 -50.44
N THR A 19 -15.29 -16.79 -50.99
CA THR A 19 -15.18 -18.04 -50.25
C THR A 19 -14.26 -17.77 -49.05
N PRO A 20 -14.64 -18.11 -47.81
CA PRO A 20 -13.71 -18.10 -46.69
C PRO A 20 -12.44 -18.82 -47.13
N GLY A 21 -11.27 -18.24 -46.87
CA GLY A 21 -9.99 -18.86 -47.25
C GLY A 21 -9.98 -20.31 -46.78
N GLN A 22 -9.67 -21.24 -47.67
CA GLN A 22 -9.51 -22.66 -47.34
C GLN A 22 -8.02 -23.01 -47.41
N GLY A 23 -7.57 -23.91 -46.55
CA GLY A 23 -6.18 -24.38 -46.48
C GLY A 23 -5.40 -23.84 -45.28
N GLN A 24 -4.15 -24.30 -45.16
CA GLN A 24 -3.32 -24.16 -43.95
C GLN A 24 -3.19 -22.73 -43.40
N ALA A 25 -3.26 -21.70 -44.25
CA ALA A 25 -3.20 -20.30 -43.82
C ALA A 25 -4.46 -19.85 -43.08
N ALA A 26 -5.64 -20.31 -43.52
CA ALA A 26 -6.91 -19.99 -42.87
C ALA A 26 -7.08 -20.78 -41.56
N ASP A 27 -6.67 -22.05 -41.56
CA ASP A 27 -6.63 -22.89 -40.36
C ASP A 27 -5.69 -22.26 -39.31
N GLY A 28 -4.49 -21.83 -39.71
CA GLY A 28 -3.55 -21.15 -38.80
C GLY A 28 -4.05 -19.81 -38.26
N GLN A 29 -4.87 -19.07 -39.03
CA GLN A 29 -5.50 -17.85 -38.54
C GLN A 29 -6.62 -18.15 -37.52
N GLN A 30 -7.38 -19.22 -37.73
CA GLN A 30 -8.40 -19.67 -36.76
C GLN A 30 -7.75 -20.16 -35.46
N ASP A 31 -6.67 -20.93 -35.54
CA ASP A 31 -5.91 -21.41 -34.39
C ASP A 31 -5.34 -20.24 -33.57
N SER A 32 -4.73 -19.25 -34.23
CA SER A 32 -4.24 -18.04 -33.58
C SER A 32 -5.36 -17.23 -32.91
N ALA A 33 -6.53 -17.12 -33.54
CA ALA A 33 -7.68 -16.44 -32.96
C ALA A 33 -8.20 -17.14 -31.69
N VAL A 34 -8.22 -18.48 -31.69
CA VAL A 34 -8.57 -19.29 -30.51
C VAL A 34 -7.54 -19.12 -29.40
N GLU A 35 -6.25 -19.13 -29.73
CA GLU A 35 -5.18 -18.92 -28.76
C GLU A 35 -5.28 -17.54 -28.11
N HIS A 36 -5.45 -16.47 -28.89
CA HIS A 36 -5.65 -15.12 -28.37
C HIS A 36 -6.89 -14.99 -27.49
N HIS A 37 -7.99 -15.64 -27.87
CA HIS A 37 -9.21 -15.67 -27.06
C HIS A 37 -8.96 -16.32 -25.70
N ASN A 38 -8.28 -17.48 -25.70
CA ASN A 38 -7.95 -18.20 -24.47
C ASN A 38 -6.99 -17.41 -23.57
N SER A 39 -5.96 -16.76 -24.14
CA SER A 39 -5.05 -15.90 -23.38
C SER A 39 -5.78 -14.71 -22.78
N THR A 40 -6.70 -14.09 -23.52
CA THR A 40 -7.50 -12.95 -23.01
C THR A 40 -8.41 -13.39 -21.86
N ALA A 41 -9.06 -14.55 -21.98
CA ALA A 41 -9.88 -15.11 -20.91
C ALA A 41 -9.04 -15.45 -19.65
N ALA A 42 -7.85 -16.00 -19.84
CA ALA A 42 -6.93 -16.29 -18.74
C ALA A 42 -6.47 -15.01 -18.01
N LEU A 43 -6.13 -13.95 -18.77
CA LEU A 43 -5.78 -12.64 -18.19
C LEU A 43 -6.95 -12.04 -17.40
N SER A 44 -8.18 -12.10 -17.95
CA SER A 44 -9.37 -11.61 -17.24
C SER A 44 -9.59 -12.36 -15.91
N SER A 45 -9.37 -13.67 -15.89
CA SER A 45 -9.47 -14.47 -14.67
C SER A 45 -8.42 -14.09 -13.61
N LEU A 46 -7.19 -13.80 -14.03
CA LEU A 46 -6.12 -13.31 -13.15
C LEU A 46 -6.41 -11.90 -12.62
N ASP A 47 -7.03 -11.04 -13.42
CA ASP A 47 -7.47 -9.71 -13.01
C ASP A 47 -8.55 -9.81 -11.91
N ASP A 48 -9.53 -10.68 -12.12
CA ASP A 48 -10.62 -10.90 -11.16
C ASP A 48 -10.11 -11.53 -9.86
N THR A 49 -9.20 -12.51 -9.96
CA THR A 49 -8.51 -13.09 -8.80
C THR A 49 -7.73 -12.01 -8.04
N GLY A 50 -6.98 -11.16 -8.75
CA GLY A 50 -6.23 -10.06 -8.13
C GLY A 50 -7.12 -9.06 -7.40
N ARG A 51 -8.29 -8.72 -7.94
CA ARG A 51 -9.27 -7.86 -7.28
C ARG A 51 -9.83 -8.50 -6.01
N ALA A 52 -10.19 -9.78 -6.08
CA ALA A 52 -10.70 -10.51 -4.92
C ALA A 52 -9.68 -10.58 -3.78
N GLU A 53 -8.40 -10.83 -4.09
CA GLU A 53 -7.32 -10.84 -3.09
C GLU A 53 -7.10 -9.45 -2.46
N LEU A 54 -7.21 -8.37 -3.24
CA LEU A 54 -7.12 -7.01 -2.70
C LEU A 54 -8.27 -6.69 -1.75
N ASP A 55 -9.50 -7.09 -2.09
CA ASP A 55 -10.67 -6.91 -1.24
C ASP A 55 -10.54 -7.72 0.05
N ALA A 56 -10.05 -8.97 -0.04
CA ALA A 56 -9.79 -9.82 1.13
C ALA A 56 -8.70 -9.23 2.04
N ALA A 57 -7.60 -8.71 1.47
CA ALA A 57 -6.54 -8.04 2.22
C ALA A 57 -7.04 -6.77 2.93
N ALA A 58 -7.87 -5.97 2.26
CA ALA A 58 -8.50 -4.79 2.85
C ALA A 58 -9.45 -5.16 4.00
N ALA A 59 -10.23 -6.23 3.84
CA ALA A 59 -11.12 -6.75 4.87
C ALA A 59 -10.33 -7.22 6.10
N SER A 60 -9.29 -8.05 5.93
CA SER A 60 -8.36 -8.47 6.99
C SER A 60 -7.77 -7.27 7.75
N ALA A 61 -7.25 -6.28 7.02
CA ALA A 61 -6.68 -5.07 7.63
C ALA A 61 -7.72 -4.22 8.38
N SER A 62 -8.98 -4.21 7.93
CA SER A 62 -10.07 -3.54 8.64
C SER A 62 -10.47 -4.28 9.92
N GLY A 63 -10.58 -5.61 9.86
CA GLY A 63 -10.89 -6.46 11.01
C GLY A 63 -9.82 -6.37 12.10
N GLY A 64 -8.54 -6.41 11.72
CA GLY A 64 -7.43 -6.21 12.66
C GLY A 64 -7.47 -4.86 13.37
N ARG A 65 -7.87 -3.78 12.68
CA ARG A 65 -8.06 -2.46 13.31
C ARG A 65 -9.21 -2.44 14.30
N VAL A 66 -10.35 -3.03 13.93
CA VAL A 66 -11.51 -3.15 14.83
C VAL A 66 -11.15 -3.94 16.09
N ASN A 67 -10.38 -5.03 15.95
CA ASN A 67 -9.91 -5.81 17.09
C ASN A 67 -8.97 -5.00 18.00
N MET A 68 -8.03 -4.23 17.43
CA MET A 68 -7.16 -3.32 18.20
C MET A 68 -7.97 -2.24 18.94
N GLU A 69 -8.95 -1.63 18.27
CA GLU A 69 -9.84 -0.63 18.88
C GLU A 69 -10.65 -1.22 20.04
N ALA A 70 -11.15 -2.45 19.90
CA ALA A 70 -11.84 -3.16 20.97
C ALA A 70 -10.92 -3.44 22.17
N ILE A 71 -9.67 -3.85 21.93
CA ILE A 71 -8.69 -4.09 23.00
C ILE A 71 -8.37 -2.79 23.75
N ILE A 72 -8.20 -1.67 23.03
CA ILE A 72 -7.96 -0.35 23.62
C ILE A 72 -9.17 0.07 24.47
N ALA A 73 -10.39 -0.09 23.96
CA ALA A 73 -11.61 0.24 24.69
C ALA A 73 -11.71 -0.56 26.00
N GLN A 74 -11.41 -1.86 25.96
CA GLN A 74 -11.38 -2.71 27.16
C GLN A 74 -10.27 -2.29 28.13
N ALA A 75 -9.09 -1.95 27.64
CA ALA A 75 -8.00 -1.48 28.49
C ALA A 75 -8.36 -0.18 29.22
N VAL A 76 -9.06 0.75 28.56
CA VAL A 76 -9.58 1.97 29.19
C VAL A 76 -10.63 1.63 30.25
N ALA A 77 -11.55 0.72 29.96
CA ALA A 77 -12.56 0.27 30.91
C ALA A 77 -11.94 -0.39 32.16
N ASP A 78 -10.93 -1.25 31.97
CA ASP A 78 -10.18 -1.89 33.05
C ASP A 78 -9.50 -0.85 33.96
N VAL A 79 -8.86 0.16 33.36
CA VAL A 79 -8.21 1.26 34.10
C VAL A 79 -9.24 2.10 34.87
N GLN A 80 -10.40 2.39 34.29
CA GLN A 80 -11.45 3.14 34.97
C GLN A 80 -12.05 2.36 36.14
N ALA A 81 -12.31 1.07 35.96
CA ALA A 81 -12.89 0.21 36.98
C ALA A 81 -11.93 -0.05 38.15
N LEU A 82 -10.65 -0.30 37.84
CA LEU A 82 -9.66 -0.69 38.84
C LEU A 82 -8.88 0.49 39.41
N GLY A 83 -8.90 1.65 38.74
CA GLY A 83 -8.13 2.84 39.10
C GLY A 83 -8.36 3.32 40.54
N LEU A 84 -9.61 3.25 41.03
CA LEU A 84 -9.96 3.65 42.39
C LEU A 84 -9.45 2.68 43.47
N SER A 85 -9.18 1.42 43.09
CA SER A 85 -8.66 0.38 44.00
C SER A 85 -7.13 0.34 44.08
N THR A 86 -6.44 1.19 43.31
CA THR A 86 -4.96 1.19 43.24
C THR A 86 -4.28 1.67 44.52
N ASN A 87 -5.03 2.18 45.49
CA ASN A 87 -4.54 2.47 46.83
C ASN A 87 -4.31 1.20 47.69
N THR A 88 -4.83 0.04 47.28
CA THR A 88 -4.59 -1.25 47.96
C THR A 88 -3.62 -2.15 47.18
N PRO A 89 -2.88 -3.04 47.85
CA PRO A 89 -2.06 -4.05 47.20
C PRO A 89 -2.85 -4.95 46.23
N GLU A 90 -4.10 -5.28 46.59
CA GLU A 90 -5.00 -6.13 45.81
C GLU A 90 -5.43 -5.44 44.52
N GLY A 91 -5.84 -4.17 44.57
CA GLY A 91 -6.22 -3.41 43.38
C GLY A 91 -5.05 -3.16 42.43
N LYS A 92 -3.84 -2.96 42.95
CA LYS A 92 -2.62 -2.91 42.11
C LYS A 92 -2.37 -4.23 41.38
N ARG A 93 -2.53 -5.37 42.06
CA ARG A 93 -2.38 -6.71 41.45
C ARG A 93 -3.44 -6.98 40.38
N ALA A 94 -4.68 -6.55 40.62
CA ALA A 94 -5.78 -6.66 39.66
C ALA A 94 -5.48 -5.84 38.39
N LEU A 95 -5.04 -4.58 38.54
CA LEU A 95 -4.71 -3.72 37.40
C LEU A 95 -3.53 -4.28 36.58
N ILE A 96 -2.47 -4.76 37.22
CA ILE A 96 -1.34 -5.39 36.53
C ILE A 96 -1.80 -6.62 35.73
N THR A 97 -2.70 -7.42 36.30
CA THR A 97 -3.26 -8.59 35.62
C THR A 97 -4.07 -8.18 34.40
N ALA A 98 -4.94 -7.18 34.52
CA ALA A 98 -5.74 -6.65 33.41
C ALA A 98 -4.86 -6.11 32.27
N ILE A 99 -3.85 -5.30 32.60
CA ILE A 99 -2.90 -4.76 31.60
C ILE A 99 -2.15 -5.91 30.89
N ARG A 100 -1.71 -6.93 31.63
CA ARG A 100 -1.03 -8.10 31.02
C ARG A 100 -1.95 -8.81 30.03
N THR A 101 -3.21 -9.02 30.38
CA THR A 101 -4.20 -9.64 29.48
C THR A 101 -4.34 -8.83 28.18
N ARG A 102 -4.53 -7.51 28.30
CA ARG A 102 -4.66 -6.61 27.14
C ARG A 102 -3.41 -6.60 26.25
N LEU A 103 -2.22 -6.70 26.84
CA LEU A 103 -0.97 -6.82 26.09
C LEU A 103 -0.87 -8.14 25.31
N GLU A 104 -1.30 -9.25 25.89
CA GLU A 104 -1.29 -10.55 25.19
C GLU A 104 -2.32 -10.60 24.05
N GLU A 105 -3.50 -10.01 24.22
CA GLU A 105 -4.48 -9.91 23.13
C GLU A 105 -4.02 -8.96 22.02
N THR A 106 -3.36 -7.85 22.39
CA THR A 106 -2.72 -6.95 21.42
C THR A 106 -1.67 -7.70 20.62
N ARG A 107 -0.81 -8.47 21.30
CA ARG A 107 0.20 -9.30 20.67
C ARG A 107 -0.43 -10.33 19.73
N GLY A 108 -1.50 -11.02 20.17
CA GLY A 108 -2.23 -11.98 19.34
C GLY A 108 -2.81 -11.33 18.08
N THR A 109 -3.42 -10.15 18.21
CA THR A 109 -3.98 -9.41 17.08
C THR A 109 -2.91 -9.00 16.07
N VAL A 110 -1.75 -8.56 16.53
CA VAL A 110 -0.61 -8.22 15.67
C VAL A 110 -0.05 -9.47 14.97
N GLN A 111 0.04 -10.61 15.66
CA GLN A 111 0.49 -11.87 15.08
C GLN A 111 -0.46 -12.38 13.99
N THR A 112 -1.77 -12.34 14.24
CA THR A 112 -2.79 -12.67 13.24
C THR A 112 -2.69 -11.76 12.03
N GLY A 113 -2.60 -10.44 12.23
CA GLY A 113 -2.45 -9.48 11.13
C GLY A 113 -1.19 -9.71 10.30
N ALA A 114 -0.07 -10.06 10.94
CA ALA A 114 1.18 -10.40 10.24
C ALA A 114 1.07 -11.70 9.43
N ALA A 115 0.40 -12.72 9.97
CA ALA A 115 0.16 -13.98 9.25
C ALA A 115 -0.75 -13.77 8.03
N GLU A 116 -1.84 -13.02 8.19
CA GLU A 116 -2.76 -12.67 7.10
C GLU A 116 -2.05 -11.86 6.02
N ALA A 117 -1.23 -10.86 6.39
CA ALA A 117 -0.43 -10.11 5.44
C ALA A 117 0.55 -11.00 4.65
N GLY A 118 1.14 -12.00 5.31
CA GLY A 118 1.99 -12.99 4.65
C GLY A 118 1.24 -13.84 3.63
N THR A 119 0.03 -14.30 3.97
CA THR A 119 -0.85 -15.05 3.07
C THR A 119 -1.24 -14.21 1.85
N HIS A 120 -1.67 -12.96 2.05
CA HIS A 120 -2.06 -12.05 0.97
C HIS A 120 -0.88 -11.71 0.06
N ALA A 121 0.32 -11.54 0.62
CA ALA A 121 1.54 -11.33 -0.17
C ALA A 121 1.89 -12.56 -1.03
N ALA A 122 1.74 -13.76 -0.48
CA ALA A 122 1.98 -15.00 -1.21
C ALA A 122 0.95 -15.19 -2.35
N ALA A 123 -0.33 -14.92 -2.08
CA ALA A 123 -1.40 -14.98 -3.08
C ALA A 123 -1.19 -13.95 -4.21
N ALA A 124 -0.83 -12.72 -3.87
CA ALA A 124 -0.50 -11.69 -4.85
C ALA A 124 0.70 -12.08 -5.74
N ASN A 125 1.74 -12.68 -5.15
CA ASN A 125 2.91 -13.15 -5.90
C ASN A 125 2.56 -14.33 -6.82
N ALA A 126 1.69 -15.24 -6.37
CA ALA A 126 1.19 -16.34 -7.21
C ALA A 126 0.34 -15.82 -8.38
N ASN A 127 -0.54 -14.84 -8.14
CA ASN A 127 -1.33 -14.21 -9.19
C ASN A 127 -0.45 -13.46 -10.21
N ALA A 128 0.57 -12.74 -9.73
CA ALA A 128 1.54 -12.05 -10.58
C ALA A 128 2.34 -13.01 -11.46
N ALA A 129 2.72 -14.18 -10.94
CA ALA A 129 3.38 -15.22 -11.72
C ALA A 129 2.49 -15.75 -12.87
N GLY A 130 1.18 -15.89 -12.62
CA GLY A 130 0.21 -16.32 -13.64
C GLY A 130 0.16 -15.43 -14.88
N TYR A 131 0.39 -14.11 -14.75
CA TYR A 131 0.51 -13.22 -15.91
C TYR A 131 1.72 -13.55 -16.78
N GLY A 132 2.83 -13.93 -16.15
CA GLY A 132 4.05 -14.35 -16.84
C GLY A 132 3.84 -15.64 -17.63
N ASP A 133 3.06 -16.57 -17.09
CA ASP A 133 2.73 -17.83 -17.77
C ASP A 133 1.87 -17.58 -19.01
N VAL A 134 0.82 -16.74 -18.92
CA VAL A 134 -0.01 -16.39 -20.09
C VAL A 134 0.80 -15.64 -21.16
N ALA A 135 1.72 -14.76 -20.76
CA ALA A 135 2.64 -14.11 -21.68
C ALA A 135 3.63 -15.10 -22.34
N GLY A 136 4.03 -16.15 -21.60
CA GLY A 136 4.86 -17.25 -22.10
C GLY A 136 4.16 -18.11 -23.15
N LEU A 137 2.85 -18.34 -23.03
CA LEU A 137 2.05 -19.04 -24.04
C LEU A 137 1.95 -18.26 -25.36
N THR A 138 1.85 -16.93 -25.32
CA THR A 138 1.71 -16.10 -26.54
C THR A 138 3.00 -15.91 -27.36
N ARG A 139 4.10 -16.59 -27.03
CA ARG A 139 5.33 -16.53 -27.83
C ARG A 139 5.21 -17.45 -29.05
N PRO A 140 5.29 -16.91 -30.29
CA PRO A 140 5.27 -17.75 -31.47
C PRO A 140 6.46 -18.70 -31.45
N ALA A 141 6.18 -19.99 -31.70
CA ALA A 141 7.18 -21.03 -31.91
C ALA A 141 8.02 -20.69 -33.16
N GLY A 142 9.06 -19.87 -33.01
CA GLY A 142 9.86 -19.43 -34.15
C GLY A 142 11.06 -18.52 -33.89
N MET A 143 11.21 -17.94 -32.70
CA MET A 143 12.40 -17.14 -32.37
C MET A 143 13.16 -17.74 -31.20
N GLY A 144 14.18 -18.51 -31.58
CA GLY A 144 15.09 -19.22 -30.68
C GLY A 144 15.73 -18.28 -29.66
N ALA A 145 15.72 -18.72 -28.41
CA ALA A 145 16.54 -18.13 -27.37
C ALA A 145 18.01 -18.27 -27.79
N SER A 146 18.71 -17.14 -27.95
CA SER A 146 20.17 -17.14 -28.00
C SER A 146 20.70 -17.69 -26.68
N SER A 147 21.09 -18.95 -26.70
CA SER A 147 21.84 -19.61 -25.64
C SER A 147 23.26 -19.06 -25.62
N LEU A 148 23.55 -18.15 -24.69
CA LEU A 148 24.92 -17.79 -24.36
C LEU A 148 25.31 -18.44 -23.03
N GLY A 149 26.15 -19.47 -23.14
CA GLY A 149 27.21 -19.76 -22.18
C GLY A 149 26.96 -20.83 -21.12
N ALA A 150 27.07 -22.10 -21.47
CA ALA A 150 27.52 -23.15 -20.55
C ALA A 150 28.68 -23.92 -21.20
N MET A 151 29.86 -23.85 -20.59
CA MET A 151 31.09 -24.50 -21.07
C MET A 151 31.05 -26.02 -20.81
N PRO A 152 31.72 -26.84 -21.63
CA PRO A 152 31.77 -28.29 -21.47
C PRO A 152 32.99 -28.71 -20.65
N MET A 153 32.80 -29.59 -19.67
CA MET A 153 33.88 -30.44 -19.15
C MET A 153 33.38 -31.88 -19.18
N GLY A 154 33.84 -32.63 -20.18
CA GLY A 154 33.73 -34.08 -20.24
C GLY A 154 34.92 -34.73 -19.55
N GLY A 155 34.68 -35.89 -18.94
CA GLY A 155 35.75 -36.81 -18.56
C GLY A 155 35.33 -37.86 -17.54
N GLY A 156 35.20 -39.11 -17.99
CA GLY A 156 35.62 -40.29 -17.22
C GLY A 156 34.59 -41.04 -16.36
N MET A 157 34.13 -42.19 -16.89
CA MET A 157 33.52 -43.35 -16.22
C MET A 157 34.46 -44.02 -15.16
N PRO A 158 34.11 -45.17 -14.52
CA PRO A 158 32.90 -45.63 -13.78
C PRO A 158 33.30 -46.34 -12.44
N MET A 159 32.41 -47.21 -11.92
CA MET A 159 32.54 -48.16 -10.77
C MET A 159 32.09 -47.57 -9.41
N GLY A 160 31.31 -48.21 -8.54
CA GLY A 160 30.94 -49.62 -8.38
C GLY A 160 31.14 -50.03 -6.92
N GLY A 161 30.05 -50.23 -6.17
CA GLY A 161 30.01 -51.04 -4.94
C GLY A 161 30.41 -50.41 -3.59
N GLY A 162 29.63 -50.72 -2.55
CA GLY A 162 30.11 -50.76 -1.15
C GLY A 162 29.33 -49.93 -0.13
N MET A 163 28.38 -50.56 0.57
CA MET A 163 28.11 -50.24 2.00
C MET A 163 29.30 -50.73 2.85
N PRO A 164 29.58 -50.16 4.04
CA PRO A 164 28.94 -50.67 5.26
C PRO A 164 28.64 -49.64 6.37
N MET A 165 27.88 -50.14 7.33
CA MET A 165 27.35 -49.57 8.57
C MET A 165 28.41 -49.18 9.63
N GLY A 166 28.01 -48.29 10.54
CA GLY A 166 28.58 -48.09 11.88
C GLY A 166 28.60 -46.62 12.27
N GLY A 167 28.10 -46.13 13.40
CA GLY A 167 27.54 -46.72 14.60
C GLY A 167 27.66 -45.68 15.72
N GLY A 168 26.60 -45.50 16.53
CA GLY A 168 26.67 -45.04 17.93
C GLY A 168 26.65 -43.52 18.20
N GLY A 169 25.68 -43.08 19.02
CA GLY A 169 25.83 -41.88 19.86
C GLY A 169 24.57 -41.01 20.03
N MET A 170 23.69 -41.38 20.96
CA MET A 170 22.78 -40.46 21.68
C MET A 170 23.25 -40.39 23.16
N PRO A 171 22.78 -39.47 24.04
CA PRO A 171 21.87 -38.33 23.85
C PRO A 171 22.36 -37.02 24.54
N GLY A 172 21.82 -35.85 24.16
CA GLY A 172 22.09 -34.59 24.86
C GLY A 172 21.08 -33.50 24.53
N PHE A 173 20.13 -33.31 25.44
CA PHE A 173 19.16 -32.22 25.61
C PHE A 173 19.39 -30.91 24.82
N GLY A 174 18.36 -30.46 24.10
CA GLY A 174 18.22 -29.05 23.72
C GLY A 174 17.42 -28.80 22.44
N ALA A 175 16.12 -28.55 22.57
CA ALA A 175 15.32 -27.84 21.57
C ALA A 175 14.37 -26.88 22.31
N PRO A 176 13.78 -25.85 21.67
CA PRO A 176 13.94 -25.40 20.29
C PRO A 176 14.22 -23.88 20.19
N LEU A 177 14.42 -23.37 18.96
CA LEU A 177 13.99 -22.06 18.42
C LEU A 177 14.99 -21.61 17.34
N SER A 178 14.74 -22.02 16.10
CA SER A 178 15.38 -21.43 14.92
C SER A 178 14.33 -21.29 13.83
N GLY A 179 13.88 -20.06 13.64
CA GLY A 179 12.86 -19.68 12.68
C GLY A 179 12.75 -18.16 12.62
N LEU A 180 13.86 -17.47 12.33
CA LEU A 180 13.86 -16.01 12.13
C LEU A 180 15.08 -15.48 11.37
N SER A 181 15.62 -16.26 10.41
CA SER A 181 16.58 -15.75 9.43
C SER A 181 15.97 -15.85 8.04
N GLY A 182 15.37 -14.76 7.56
CA GLY A 182 14.78 -14.75 6.22
C GLY A 182 14.19 -13.42 5.73
N LEU A 183 14.36 -12.30 6.42
CA LEU A 183 13.85 -10.99 5.98
C LEU A 183 14.98 -9.99 5.75
N THR A 184 15.78 -10.23 4.71
CA THR A 184 16.57 -9.17 4.06
C THR A 184 16.49 -9.37 2.54
N ALA A 185 15.65 -8.53 1.93
CA ALA A 185 15.48 -8.09 0.53
C ALA A 185 16.25 -8.79 -0.63
N PRO A 186 15.72 -8.67 -1.87
CA PRO A 186 16.07 -7.46 -2.61
C PRO A 186 14.88 -6.75 -3.27
N PHE A 187 14.78 -5.47 -2.93
CA PHE A 187 13.99 -4.44 -3.59
C PHE A 187 14.90 -3.75 -4.62
N THR A 188 15.12 -4.39 -5.77
CA THR A 188 15.96 -3.81 -6.84
C THR A 188 15.48 -4.25 -8.23
N GLN A 189 14.24 -3.88 -8.63
CA GLN A 189 13.88 -3.90 -10.06
C GLN A 189 12.63 -3.06 -10.39
N ALA A 190 12.61 -1.77 -10.07
CA ALA A 190 11.52 -0.87 -10.53
C ALA A 190 12.00 0.54 -10.90
N ALA A 191 13.27 0.68 -11.31
CA ALA A 191 13.84 1.93 -11.80
C ALA A 191 14.33 1.76 -13.24
N LYS A 192 13.41 1.62 -14.21
CA LYS A 192 13.73 1.75 -15.64
C LYS A 192 12.46 1.88 -16.49
N LEU A 193 11.80 3.03 -16.42
CA LEU A 193 10.96 3.54 -17.52
C LEU A 193 10.77 5.05 -17.33
N THR A 194 11.83 5.81 -17.65
CA THR A 194 11.74 7.25 -17.91
C THR A 194 12.34 7.51 -19.28
N GLY A 195 11.55 8.09 -20.18
CA GLY A 195 11.96 8.33 -21.55
C GLY A 195 10.89 9.00 -22.42
N SER A 196 10.64 10.29 -22.14
CA SER A 196 10.32 11.38 -23.08
C SER A 196 9.10 11.28 -24.03
N THR A 197 8.16 12.23 -23.94
CA THR A 197 8.03 13.37 -24.90
C THR A 197 6.86 14.32 -24.56
N ASN A 198 7.16 15.62 -24.66
CA ASN A 198 6.33 16.78 -25.01
C ASN A 198 5.05 17.16 -24.23
N GLY A 199 5.21 18.23 -23.44
CA GLY A 199 4.39 19.44 -23.38
C GLY A 199 2.92 19.38 -23.79
N SER A 200 2.04 19.47 -22.78
CA SER A 200 0.80 20.24 -22.82
C SER A 200 0.35 20.48 -21.37
N THR A 201 -0.02 21.72 -21.06
CA THR A 201 -0.57 22.16 -19.77
C THR A 201 -1.83 21.36 -19.43
N ALA A 202 -1.68 20.27 -18.69
CA ALA A 202 -2.77 19.45 -18.20
C ALA A 202 -2.65 19.32 -16.68
N LYS A 203 -3.54 20.05 -16.00
CA LYS A 203 -4.14 19.77 -14.69
C LYS A 203 -3.40 18.71 -13.86
N PHE A 204 -2.76 19.14 -12.77
CA PHE A 204 -2.27 18.25 -11.71
C PHE A 204 -3.42 17.44 -11.11
N ALA A 205 -3.85 16.39 -11.81
CA ALA A 205 -4.56 15.28 -11.22
C ALA A 205 -3.51 14.54 -10.39
N SER A 206 -3.71 14.52 -9.07
CA SER A 206 -2.99 13.66 -8.15
C SER A 206 -2.86 12.28 -8.76
N ALA A 207 -1.63 11.78 -8.91
CA ALA A 207 -1.44 10.34 -8.90
C ALA A 207 -2.07 9.85 -7.60
N ALA A 208 -3.21 9.17 -7.69
CA ALA A 208 -3.94 8.69 -6.54
C ALA A 208 -3.03 7.75 -5.76
N ILE A 209 -2.51 8.22 -4.63
CA ILE A 209 -1.80 7.37 -3.69
C ILE A 209 -2.89 6.56 -2.99
N PRO A 210 -2.87 5.21 -3.06
CA PRO A 210 -3.90 4.39 -2.44
C PRO A 210 -4.11 4.80 -0.97
N GLY A 211 -5.33 5.24 -0.64
CA GLY A 211 -5.72 5.65 0.72
C GLY A 211 -5.39 7.10 1.13
N LEU A 212 -4.89 7.97 0.24
CA LEU A 212 -4.63 9.39 0.54
C LEU A 212 -5.42 10.33 -0.39
N ASP A 213 -6.54 10.84 0.11
CA ASP A 213 -7.39 11.80 -0.63
C ASP A 213 -6.91 13.24 -0.43
N THR A 214 -6.40 13.86 -1.50
CA THR A 214 -5.97 15.27 -1.56
C THR A 214 -6.85 16.11 -2.48
N SER A 215 -8.05 15.63 -2.79
CA SER A 215 -9.01 16.34 -3.64
C SER A 215 -9.67 17.52 -2.90
N GLY A 216 -10.22 18.45 -3.68
CA GLY A 216 -10.89 19.64 -3.14
C GLY A 216 -9.95 20.64 -2.46
N PRO A 217 -10.50 21.75 -1.94
CA PRO A 217 -9.76 22.68 -1.09
C PRO A 217 -9.69 22.16 0.36
N GLY A 218 -8.58 22.46 1.05
CA GLY A 218 -8.48 22.24 2.50
C GLY A 218 -9.13 23.37 3.32
N LYS A 219 -9.25 23.16 4.62
CA LYS A 219 -9.87 24.10 5.57
C LYS A 219 -9.05 25.37 5.80
N ALA A 220 -7.72 25.29 5.74
CA ALA A 220 -6.87 26.47 5.74
C ALA A 220 -6.91 27.15 4.36
N SER A 221 -6.79 28.49 4.33
CA SER A 221 -6.59 29.19 3.06
C SER A 221 -5.29 28.72 2.41
N GLU A 222 -5.36 28.31 1.14
CA GLU A 222 -4.18 27.88 0.38
C GLU A 222 -3.33 29.06 -0.13
N ARG A 223 -3.79 30.30 0.08
CA ARG A 223 -3.03 31.49 -0.28
C ARG A 223 -1.78 31.57 0.59
N GLY A 224 -0.62 31.61 -0.08
CA GLY A 224 0.67 31.67 0.61
C GLY A 224 1.15 30.33 1.17
N LEU A 225 0.41 29.22 1.03
CA LEU A 225 0.91 27.89 1.35
C LEU A 225 1.79 27.34 0.23
N GLN A 226 2.81 26.55 0.59
CA GLN A 226 3.60 25.79 -0.37
C GLN A 226 2.94 24.47 -0.77
N LYS A 227 3.44 23.86 -1.85
CA LYS A 227 2.88 22.67 -2.48
C LYS A 227 2.60 21.53 -1.50
N TYR A 228 3.59 21.11 -0.70
CA TYR A 228 3.37 20.03 0.27
C TYR A 228 2.41 20.43 1.39
N THR A 229 2.48 21.68 1.85
CA THR A 229 1.56 22.21 2.86
C THR A 229 0.11 22.27 2.35
N LYS A 230 -0.13 22.57 1.06
CA LYS A 230 -1.46 22.45 0.42
C LYS A 230 -1.95 21.01 0.40
N LEU A 231 -1.08 20.05 0.07
CA LEU A 231 -1.43 18.62 0.08
C LEU A 231 -1.81 18.14 1.49
N MET A 232 -1.04 18.53 2.51
CA MET A 232 -1.36 18.25 3.91
C MET A 232 -2.71 18.86 4.31
N ASN A 233 -2.96 20.13 3.98
CA ASN A 233 -4.21 20.83 4.30
C ASN A 233 -5.43 20.08 3.76
N ARG A 234 -5.38 19.67 2.48
CA ARG A 234 -6.45 18.89 1.83
C ARG A 234 -6.59 17.50 2.45
N ALA A 235 -5.49 16.78 2.60
CA ALA A 235 -5.47 15.43 3.16
C ALA A 235 -6.09 15.37 4.56
N ILE A 236 -5.70 16.28 5.44
CA ILE A 236 -6.22 16.36 6.81
C ILE A 236 -7.71 16.74 6.78
N SER A 237 -8.09 17.69 5.92
CA SER A 237 -9.48 18.14 5.81
C SER A 237 -10.43 17.03 5.36
N ASN A 238 -9.96 16.15 4.46
CA ASN A 238 -10.72 15.02 3.94
C ASN A 238 -10.75 13.84 4.92
N ALA A 239 -9.61 13.55 5.58
CA ALA A 239 -9.50 12.42 6.51
C ALA A 239 -10.17 12.68 7.87
N PHE A 240 -10.27 13.94 8.30
CA PHE A 240 -10.74 14.32 9.64
C PHE A 240 -11.83 15.40 9.57
N PRO A 241 -13.08 15.03 9.20
CA PRO A 241 -14.19 15.98 9.14
C PRO A 241 -14.52 16.62 10.49
N GLU A 242 -14.11 16.02 11.62
CA GLU A 242 -14.25 16.57 12.98
C GLU A 242 -13.40 17.84 13.18
N ILE A 243 -12.29 17.98 12.46
CA ILE A 243 -11.48 19.20 12.47
C ILE A 243 -12.25 20.30 11.75
N LYS A 244 -12.51 21.42 12.43
CA LYS A 244 -13.28 22.54 11.85
C LYS A 244 -12.41 23.68 11.40
N GLU A 245 -11.24 23.85 12.00
CA GLU A 245 -10.34 24.95 11.76
C GLU A 245 -8.91 24.45 11.57
N ILE A 246 -8.24 24.97 10.55
CA ILE A 246 -6.81 24.77 10.33
C ILE A 246 -6.20 26.15 10.07
N GLY A 247 -5.28 26.57 10.93
CA GLY A 247 -4.44 27.74 10.72
C GLY A 247 -3.37 27.44 9.67
N GLY A 248 -3.05 28.42 8.82
CA GLY A 248 -2.08 28.26 7.74
C GLY A 248 -1.10 29.41 7.64
N TRP A 249 -0.92 29.95 6.44
CA TRP A 249 -0.04 31.08 6.18
C TRP A 249 -0.49 32.32 6.97
N ARG A 250 0.45 32.95 7.68
CA ARG A 250 0.29 34.22 8.39
C ARG A 250 1.66 34.84 8.71
N PRO A 251 1.75 36.16 8.92
CA PRO A 251 2.92 36.77 9.57
C PRO A 251 3.14 36.17 10.96
N ASP A 252 4.37 35.83 11.28
CA ASP A 252 4.80 35.18 12.52
C ASP A 252 6.31 35.45 12.74
N ALA A 253 6.78 35.30 13.98
CA ALA A 253 8.20 35.46 14.32
C ALA A 253 9.05 34.28 13.82
N LEU A 254 8.47 33.08 13.71
CA LEU A 254 9.15 31.88 13.21
C LEU A 254 8.91 31.71 11.72
N LYS A 255 9.91 31.19 11.00
CA LYS A 255 9.91 31.08 9.53
C LYS A 255 8.79 30.22 8.93
N TRP A 256 8.15 29.33 9.69
CA TRP A 256 7.32 28.26 9.12
C TRP A 256 5.99 28.78 8.55
N HIS A 257 5.18 29.49 9.33
CA HIS A 257 3.92 30.07 8.82
C HIS A 257 4.13 31.17 7.77
N PRO A 258 5.07 32.13 7.92
CA PRO A 258 5.29 33.20 6.94
C PRO A 258 5.77 32.69 5.58
N ASN A 259 6.52 31.58 5.56
CA ASN A 259 7.00 30.95 4.33
C ASN A 259 6.02 29.91 3.76
N GLY A 260 4.83 29.77 4.34
CA GLY A 260 3.80 28.85 3.84
C GLY A 260 4.09 27.38 4.09
N LEU A 261 4.95 27.06 5.05
CA LEU A 261 5.44 25.71 5.30
C LEU A 261 4.62 24.95 6.34
N ALA A 262 3.86 25.64 7.19
CA ALA A 262 3.19 25.02 8.33
C ALA A 262 1.67 25.19 8.35
N LEU A 263 1.03 24.26 9.08
CA LEU A 263 -0.38 24.28 9.45
C LEU A 263 -0.51 24.06 10.96
N ASP A 264 -1.50 24.72 11.55
CA ASP A 264 -1.97 24.45 12.91
C ASP A 264 -3.35 23.78 12.83
N VAL A 265 -3.41 22.48 13.08
CA VAL A 265 -4.66 21.71 13.02
C VAL A 265 -5.34 21.81 14.38
N MET A 266 -6.40 22.60 14.47
CA MET A 266 -7.07 22.87 15.75
C MET A 266 -7.87 21.66 16.22
N ILE A 267 -7.54 21.15 17.41
CA ILE A 267 -8.18 19.96 17.96
C ILE A 267 -9.36 20.38 18.85
N PRO A 268 -10.61 20.02 18.49
CA PRO A 268 -11.76 20.29 19.35
C PRO A 268 -11.66 19.49 20.66
N ASN A 269 -12.08 20.11 21.77
CA ASN A 269 -12.08 19.49 23.10
C ASN A 269 -10.71 18.87 23.46
N TRP A 270 -9.61 19.53 23.10
CA TRP A 270 -8.24 19.00 23.18
C TRP A 270 -7.78 18.55 24.58
N ASP A 271 -8.43 19.05 25.63
CA ASP A 271 -8.18 18.73 27.04
C ASP A 271 -8.93 17.47 27.50
N THR A 272 -9.82 16.93 26.66
CA THR A 272 -10.56 15.68 26.90
C THR A 272 -9.80 14.46 26.35
N PRO A 273 -10.10 13.23 26.82
CA PRO A 273 -9.58 12.01 26.21
C PRO A 273 -9.86 11.90 24.71
N GLU A 274 -11.06 12.31 24.28
CA GLU A 274 -11.51 12.22 22.89
C GLU A 274 -10.73 13.18 21.98
N GLY A 275 -10.53 14.42 22.44
CA GLY A 275 -9.70 15.40 21.72
C GLY A 275 -8.25 14.95 21.62
N ARG A 276 -7.68 14.39 22.70
CA ARG A 276 -6.33 13.79 22.65
C ARG A 276 -6.24 12.66 21.62
N ALA A 277 -7.20 11.74 21.65
CA ALA A 277 -7.25 10.64 20.68
C ALA A 277 -7.37 11.15 19.24
N LEU A 278 -8.17 12.20 18.99
CA LEU A 278 -8.26 12.83 17.66
C LEU A 278 -6.91 13.41 17.22
N GLY A 279 -6.23 14.17 18.09
CA GLY A 279 -4.90 14.68 17.80
C GLY A 279 -3.89 13.57 17.49
N ASP A 280 -3.89 12.49 18.29
CA ASP A 280 -3.03 11.32 18.06
C ASP A 280 -3.34 10.65 16.70
N ARG A 281 -4.61 10.58 16.29
CA ARG A 281 -4.97 10.08 14.94
C ARG A 281 -4.41 10.97 13.84
N VAL A 282 -4.47 12.30 13.98
CA VAL A 282 -3.89 13.25 13.01
C VAL A 282 -2.38 13.07 12.90
N VAL A 283 -1.67 12.97 14.02
CA VAL A 283 -0.21 12.72 14.04
C VAL A 283 0.12 11.41 13.33
N ASN A 284 -0.57 10.32 13.68
CA ASN A 284 -0.32 9.01 13.08
C ASN A 284 -0.60 8.97 11.58
N PHE A 285 -1.64 9.68 11.12
CA PHE A 285 -1.93 9.84 9.70
C PHE A 285 -0.80 10.57 8.95
N LEU A 286 -0.32 11.68 9.51
CA LEU A 286 0.79 12.45 8.93
C LEU A 286 2.08 11.63 8.84
N ILE A 287 2.43 10.86 9.86
CA ILE A 287 3.60 9.96 9.87
C ILE A 287 3.45 8.85 8.82
N ARG A 288 2.27 8.23 8.74
CA ARG A 288 1.98 7.16 7.77
C ARG A 288 2.14 7.65 6.33
N HIS A 289 1.73 8.89 6.05
CA HIS A 289 1.79 9.51 4.73
C HIS A 289 2.94 10.53 4.58
N GLN A 290 3.99 10.41 5.41
CA GLN A 290 5.06 11.39 5.52
C GLN A 290 5.76 11.72 4.18
N LYS A 291 6.07 10.71 3.37
CA LYS A 291 6.80 10.88 2.09
C LYS A 291 5.97 11.64 1.07
N PRO A 292 4.73 11.22 0.75
CA PRO A 292 3.93 11.94 -0.23
C PRO A 292 3.41 13.30 0.26
N LEU A 293 3.24 13.47 1.56
CA LEU A 293 2.87 14.76 2.14
C LEU A 293 4.07 15.69 2.36
N GLY A 294 5.30 15.22 2.15
CA GLY A 294 6.51 16.02 2.37
C GLY A 294 6.64 16.49 3.83
N LEU A 295 6.44 15.59 4.79
CA LEU A 295 6.52 15.89 6.22
C LEU A 295 7.95 16.22 6.66
N ASP A 296 8.11 17.36 7.32
CA ASP A 296 9.37 17.77 7.97
C ASP A 296 9.36 17.41 9.46
N HIS A 297 8.37 17.92 10.21
CA HIS A 297 8.14 17.55 11.60
C HIS A 297 6.71 17.89 12.07
N ILE A 298 6.34 17.34 13.22
CA ILE A 298 5.07 17.59 13.91
C ILE A 298 5.38 18.04 15.33
N ILE A 299 4.56 18.93 15.89
CA ILE A 299 4.55 19.21 17.31
C ILE A 299 3.14 18.93 17.85
N TRP A 300 3.06 18.04 18.84
CA TRP A 300 1.81 17.70 19.51
C TRP A 300 2.06 17.42 20.99
N ARG A 301 1.31 18.08 21.86
CA ARG A 301 1.38 17.93 23.34
C ARG A 301 2.81 17.95 23.87
N GLN A 302 3.55 19.00 23.49
CA GLN A 302 4.93 19.24 23.90
C GLN A 302 5.94 18.20 23.41
N GLN A 303 5.57 17.37 22.43
CA GLN A 303 6.48 16.47 21.73
C GLN A 303 6.76 17.01 20.34
N MET A 304 8.03 17.20 20.01
CA MET A 304 8.49 17.37 18.64
C MET A 304 8.75 15.99 18.05
N ILE A 305 8.02 15.64 17.00
CA ILE A 305 7.97 14.31 16.39
C ILE A 305 8.50 14.41 14.96
N ARG A 306 9.47 13.56 14.63
CA ARG A 306 10.10 13.47 13.31
C ARG A 306 9.31 12.54 12.39
N PRO A 307 9.57 12.56 11.07
CA PRO A 307 8.87 11.71 10.12
C PRO A 307 9.06 10.21 10.42
N ASP A 308 10.20 9.79 10.96
CA ASP A 308 10.46 8.41 11.39
C ASP A 308 9.72 7.99 12.68
N GLY A 309 8.94 8.90 13.27
CA GLY A 309 8.20 8.68 14.51
C GLY A 309 9.02 8.90 15.78
N SER A 310 10.33 9.18 15.67
CA SER A 310 11.12 9.54 16.84
C SER A 310 10.65 10.89 17.42
N SER A 311 10.58 10.98 18.74
CA SER A 311 10.08 12.16 19.43
C SER A 311 11.02 12.67 20.52
N SER A 312 11.05 13.99 20.70
CA SER A 312 11.75 14.66 21.79
C SER A 312 10.84 15.66 22.48
N ARG A 313 10.95 15.75 23.80
CA ARG A 313 10.16 16.69 24.59
C ARG A 313 10.68 18.12 24.42
N MET A 314 9.77 19.05 24.16
CA MET A 314 10.05 20.49 24.16
C MET A 314 10.08 21.06 25.57
N GLU A 315 10.77 22.19 25.75
CA GLU A 315 10.64 22.99 26.96
C GLU A 315 9.20 23.43 27.21
N ASP A 316 8.82 23.63 28.47
CA ASP A 316 7.53 24.22 28.80
C ASP A 316 7.59 25.72 28.55
N ARG A 317 6.66 26.22 27.74
CA ARG A 317 6.55 27.62 27.32
C ARG A 317 5.42 28.38 28.01
N GLY A 318 4.74 27.76 28.97
CA GLY A 318 3.84 28.43 29.90
C GLY A 318 2.35 28.47 29.53
N SER A 319 1.94 27.92 28.38
CA SER A 319 0.51 27.80 28.02
C SER A 319 0.22 26.59 27.15
N ALA A 320 -1.04 26.15 27.13
CA ALA A 320 -1.49 25.03 26.30
C ALA A 320 -1.18 25.25 24.82
N THR A 321 -1.47 26.44 24.29
CA THR A 321 -1.17 26.80 22.89
C THR A 321 0.32 26.79 22.60
N GLN A 322 1.15 27.45 23.43
CA GLN A 322 2.60 27.48 23.17
C GLN A 322 3.26 26.10 23.33
N ASN A 323 2.65 25.22 24.12
CA ASN A 323 3.05 23.83 24.28
C ASN A 323 2.32 22.86 23.32
N HIS A 324 1.53 23.37 22.38
CA HIS A 324 0.84 22.59 21.34
C HIS A 324 -0.09 21.51 21.89
N PHE A 325 -0.79 21.81 22.99
CA PHE A 325 -1.78 20.90 23.57
C PHE A 325 -3.16 21.00 22.90
N ASP A 326 -3.46 22.15 22.29
CA ASP A 326 -4.75 22.48 21.67
C ASP A 326 -4.76 22.35 20.13
N HIS A 327 -3.59 22.20 19.52
CA HIS A 327 -3.45 21.99 18.08
C HIS A 327 -2.26 21.08 17.75
N VAL A 328 -2.38 20.34 16.66
CA VAL A 328 -1.25 19.65 16.03
C VAL A 328 -0.60 20.63 15.07
N HIS A 329 0.62 21.09 15.38
CA HIS A 329 1.42 21.88 14.44
C HIS A 329 2.18 20.92 13.53
N VAL A 330 2.15 21.17 12.22
CA VAL A 330 2.86 20.38 11.24
C VAL A 330 3.60 21.28 10.27
N ALA A 331 4.87 20.97 10.02
CA ALA A 331 5.68 21.62 9.01
C ALA A 331 5.97 20.67 7.84
N SER A 332 6.00 21.21 6.64
CA SER A 332 6.40 20.49 5.43
C SER A 332 7.79 20.89 4.94
N LEU A 333 8.35 20.04 4.08
CA LEU A 333 9.58 20.30 3.31
C LEU A 333 9.40 21.42 2.26
N GLY A 334 8.18 21.92 2.06
CA GLY A 334 7.86 23.02 1.14
C GLY A 334 7.50 22.56 -0.28
N GLY A 335 8.34 22.86 -1.26
CA GLY A 335 8.13 22.46 -2.66
C GLY A 335 7.63 23.58 -3.58
N GLY A 336 7.70 24.85 -3.15
CA GLY A 336 7.31 26.01 -3.96
C GLY A 336 5.82 26.29 -3.96
N TYR A 337 5.38 27.34 -4.67
CA TYR A 337 4.01 27.84 -4.66
C TYR A 337 3.12 27.23 -5.75
#